data_AF-A0A4R8ZK91-F1
#
_entry.id   AF-A0A4R8ZK91-F1
#
_cell.length_a   1.000
_cell.length_b   1.000
_cell.length_c   1.000
_cell.angle_alpha   90.00
_cell.angle_beta   90.00
_cell.angle_gamma   90.00
#
_symmetry.space_group_name_H-M   'P 1'
#
loop_
_entity.id
_entity.type
_entity.pdbx_description
1 polymer ?
#
loop_
_entity_poly.entity_id
_entity_poly.type
_entity_poly.pdbx_seq_one_letter_code
_entity_poly.pdbx_strand_id
1 'polypeptide(L)'
;MERSTRNALLHRIKQLTDALREIEPEHALLAGGWGAAEAGPNLRIKFGATYQSPRNQLRRMTSKNAYENSRSENQARRFKQVIEVDSLVARGHAKAAALAEIGIDRTAYYEWRSRMRDVFG
;
A
#
# COMPACT_ATOMS: atom_id res chain seq x y z
N MET A 1 3.66 22.93 46.21
CA MET A 1 4.41 23.37 45.01
C MET A 1 4.04 22.56 43.77
N GLU A 2 3.99 21.22 43.86
CA GLU A 2 3.67 20.31 42.74
C GLU A 2 2.30 20.51 42.06
N ARG A 3 1.25 20.89 42.81
CA ARG A 3 -0.07 21.21 42.22
C ARG A 3 -0.03 22.45 41.31
N SER A 4 0.81 23.45 41.64
CA SER A 4 0.93 24.68 40.87
C SER A 4 1.65 24.45 39.54
N THR A 5 2.70 23.63 39.55
CA THR A 5 3.45 23.28 38.35
C THR A 5 2.64 22.37 37.42
N ARG A 6 1.88 21.43 37.99
CA ARG A 6 0.92 20.60 37.23
C ARG A 6 -0.14 21.45 36.55
N ASN A 7 -0.72 22.42 37.25
CA ASN A 7 -1.75 23.30 36.67
C ASN A 7 -1.18 24.20 35.56
N ALA A 8 0.03 24.74 35.74
CA ALA A 8 0.70 25.55 34.71
C ALA A 8 0.99 24.72 33.45
N LEU A 9 1.41 23.47 33.61
CA LEU A 9 1.66 22.57 32.49
C LEU A 9 0.36 22.24 31.72
N LEU A 10 -0.72 21.91 32.43
CA LEU A 10 -2.02 21.63 31.81
C LEU A 10 -2.56 22.84 31.05
N HIS A 11 -2.40 24.03 31.61
CA HIS A 11 -2.81 25.26 30.95
C HIS A 11 -2.04 25.49 29.65
N ARG A 12 -0.73 25.21 29.64
CA ARG A 12 0.11 25.34 28.45
C ARG A 12 -0.26 24.32 27.37
N ILE A 13 -0.53 23.07 27.76
CA ILE A 13 -0.99 22.03 26.82
C ILE A 13 -2.30 22.44 26.17
N LYS A 14 -3.24 23.01 26.94
CA LYS A 14 -4.51 23.53 26.42
C LYS A 14 -4.28 24.63 25.38
N GLN A 15 -3.47 25.64 25.71
CA GLN A 15 -3.16 26.75 24.79
C GLN A 15 -2.54 26.27 23.48
N LEU A 16 -1.61 25.32 23.54
CA LEU A 16 -0.99 24.76 22.34
C LEU A 16 -1.98 23.94 21.52
N THR A 17 -2.88 23.21 22.17
CA THR A 17 -3.92 22.41 21.48
C THR A 17 -4.92 23.33 20.77
N ASP A 18 -5.32 24.43 21.42
CA ASP A 18 -6.26 25.39 20.85
C ASP A 18 -5.63 26.16 19.66
N ALA A 19 -4.38 26.59 19.78
CA ALA A 19 -3.65 27.21 18.66
C ALA A 19 -3.48 26.25 17.48
N LEU A 20 -3.25 24.96 17.75
CA LEU A 20 -3.07 23.95 16.72
C LEU A 20 -4.38 23.63 15.98
N ARG A 21 -5.54 23.70 16.67
CA ARG A 21 -6.87 23.61 16.02
C ARG A 21 -7.15 24.76 15.07
N GLU A 22 -6.64 25.95 15.38
CA GLU A 22 -6.83 27.15 14.56
C GLU A 22 -5.99 27.11 13.28
N ILE A 23 -4.76 26.59 13.37
CA ILE A 23 -3.80 26.55 12.26
C ILE A 23 -3.99 25.31 11.39
N GLU A 24 -4.15 24.13 11.98
CA GLU A 24 -4.22 22.85 11.26
C GLU A 24 -5.20 21.87 11.95
N PRO A 25 -6.50 21.96 11.64
CA PRO A 25 -7.55 21.23 12.35
C PRO A 25 -7.47 19.71 12.17
N GLU A 26 -6.84 19.23 11.10
CA GLU A 26 -6.64 17.80 10.80
C GLU A 26 -5.30 17.26 11.33
N HIS A 27 -4.56 18.05 12.12
CA HIS A 27 -3.24 17.64 12.60
C HIS A 27 -3.32 16.42 13.53
N ALA A 28 -2.40 15.46 13.35
CA ALA A 28 -2.41 14.16 14.02
C ALA A 28 -2.44 14.22 15.57
N LEU A 29 -1.90 15.30 16.14
CA LEU A 29 -1.93 15.58 17.59
C LEU A 29 -3.35 15.79 18.16
N LEU A 30 -4.28 16.30 17.36
CA LEU A 30 -5.67 16.54 17.77
C LEU A 30 -6.49 15.24 17.75
N ALA A 31 -6.16 14.33 16.82
CA ALA A 31 -6.83 13.04 16.67
C ALA A 31 -6.31 11.97 17.63
N GLY A 32 -4.99 11.93 17.90
CA GLY A 32 -4.33 10.88 18.67
C GLY A 32 -3.79 11.29 20.04
N GLY A 33 -3.87 12.59 20.39
CA GLY A 33 -3.30 13.15 21.61
C GLY A 33 -1.77 13.37 21.54
N TRP A 34 -1.22 14.06 22.54
CA TRP A 34 0.20 14.45 22.57
C TRP A 34 1.20 13.29 22.66
N GLY A 35 0.76 12.08 23.02
CA GLY A 35 1.58 10.86 22.92
C GLY A 35 1.71 10.31 21.49
N ALA A 36 0.88 10.76 20.55
CA ALA A 36 0.92 10.36 19.16
C ALA A 36 1.89 11.20 18.30
N ALA A 37 2.46 12.29 18.82
CA ALA A 37 3.49 13.04 18.08
C ALA A 37 4.89 12.41 18.16
N GLU A 38 5.23 11.75 19.28
CA GLU A 38 6.51 11.02 19.37
C GLU A 38 6.45 9.69 18.59
N ALA A 39 5.25 9.13 18.47
CA ALA A 39 4.97 8.00 17.60
C ALA A 39 4.66 8.52 16.20
N GLY A 40 5.68 8.67 15.35
CA GLY A 40 5.48 8.92 13.91
C GLY A 40 4.39 8.00 13.30
N PRO A 41 3.85 8.34 12.12
CA PRO A 41 2.48 8.02 11.64
C PRO A 41 2.00 6.54 11.57
N ASN A 42 2.71 5.57 12.14
CA ASN A 42 2.50 4.14 11.93
C ASN A 42 2.15 3.30 13.17
N LEU A 43 1.87 3.89 14.33
CA LEU A 43 1.41 3.13 15.51
C LEU A 43 -0.13 3.10 15.62
N ARG A 44 -0.79 2.62 14.56
CA ARG A 44 -2.10 1.97 14.73
C ARG A 44 -1.88 0.60 15.37
N ILE A 45 -1.63 0.56 16.67
CA ILE A 45 -1.64 -0.67 17.45
C ILE A 45 -3.09 -1.16 17.46
N LYS A 46 -3.42 -2.14 16.60
CA LYS A 46 -4.65 -2.93 16.76
C LYS A 46 -4.57 -3.61 18.14
N PHE A 47 -5.61 -3.43 18.96
CA PHE A 47 -5.74 -4.12 20.25
C PHE A 47 -5.52 -5.63 20.04
N GLY A 48 -4.52 -6.20 20.71
CA GLY A 48 -4.11 -7.62 20.59
C GLY A 48 -2.83 -7.87 19.78
N ALA A 49 -2.21 -6.86 19.16
CA ALA A 49 -0.94 -7.01 18.47
C ALA A 49 0.23 -7.03 19.48
N THR A 50 1.03 -8.09 19.46
CA THR A 50 2.34 -8.12 20.13
C THR A 50 3.20 -6.98 19.61
N TYR A 51 3.75 -6.17 20.52
CA TYR A 51 4.62 -5.05 20.16
C TYR A 51 5.77 -5.55 19.28
N GLN A 52 5.84 -5.02 18.05
CA GLN A 52 6.96 -5.27 17.15
C GLN A 52 7.87 -4.04 17.16
N SER A 53 9.19 -4.27 17.25
CA SER A 53 10.16 -3.20 17.05
C SER A 53 9.89 -2.48 15.72
N PRO A 54 9.98 -1.13 15.66
CA PRO A 54 9.79 -0.37 14.43
C PRO A 54 10.60 -0.90 13.23
N ARG A 55 11.81 -1.42 13.47
CA ARG A 55 12.64 -2.05 12.42
C ARG A 55 12.00 -3.32 11.83
N ASN A 56 11.36 -4.12 12.67
CA ASN A 56 10.68 -5.35 12.26
C ASN A 56 9.37 -5.06 11.52
N GLN A 57 8.63 -4.04 11.97
CA GLN A 57 7.43 -3.57 11.27
C GLN A 57 7.78 -3.02 9.88
N LEU A 58 8.82 -2.18 9.80
CA LEU A 58 9.30 -1.64 8.53
C LEU A 58 9.75 -2.77 7.58
N ARG A 59 10.52 -3.76 8.08
CA ARG A 59 10.96 -4.91 7.29
C ARG A 59 9.78 -5.73 6.75
N ARG A 60 8.74 -5.96 7.56
CA ARG A 60 7.53 -6.67 7.09
C ARG A 60 6.79 -5.88 6.03
N MET A 61 6.64 -4.58 6.22
CA MET A 61 5.99 -3.70 5.23
C MET A 61 6.78 -3.67 3.92
N THR A 62 8.11 -3.54 3.96
CA THR A 62 8.93 -3.54 2.74
C THR A 62 8.88 -4.88 2.01
N SER A 63 8.96 -6.01 2.72
CA SER A 63 8.81 -7.33 2.10
C SER A 63 7.42 -7.53 1.50
N LYS A 64 6.36 -7.06 2.19
CA LYS A 64 4.98 -7.14 1.68
C LYS A 64 4.82 -6.29 0.42
N ASN A 65 5.28 -5.04 0.44
CA ASN A 65 5.21 -4.14 -0.71
C ASN A 65 6.02 -4.67 -1.89
N ALA A 66 7.21 -5.25 -1.65
CA ALA A 66 8.01 -5.87 -2.71
C ALA A 66 7.30 -7.07 -3.33
N TYR A 67 6.63 -7.90 -2.53
CA TYR A 67 5.83 -9.02 -3.02
C TYR A 67 4.65 -8.53 -3.86
N GLU A 68 3.89 -7.55 -3.38
CA GLU A 68 2.75 -6.95 -4.10
C GLU A 68 3.21 -6.29 -5.42
N ASN A 69 4.34 -5.58 -5.42
CA ASN A 69 4.93 -5.00 -6.62
C ASN A 69 5.33 -6.07 -7.63
N SER A 70 6.04 -7.13 -7.20
CA SER A 70 6.44 -8.21 -8.12
C SER A 70 5.23 -8.94 -8.71
N ARG A 71 4.14 -9.08 -7.93
CA ARG A 71 2.89 -9.66 -8.42
C ARG A 71 2.24 -8.76 -9.48
N SER A 72 2.19 -7.46 -9.23
CA SER A 72 1.66 -6.45 -10.17
C SER A 72 2.48 -6.41 -11.47
N GLU A 73 3.81 -6.38 -11.37
CA GLU A 73 4.71 -6.42 -12.52
C GLU A 73 4.53 -7.69 -13.36
N ASN A 74 4.42 -8.85 -12.71
CA ASN A 74 4.17 -10.10 -13.41
C ASN A 74 2.80 -10.10 -14.09
N GLN A 75 1.76 -9.57 -13.45
CA GLN A 75 0.44 -9.42 -14.06
C GLN A 75 0.49 -8.52 -15.29
N ALA A 76 1.11 -7.35 -15.19
CA ALA A 76 1.27 -6.43 -16.32
C ALA A 76 2.03 -7.08 -17.48
N ARG A 77 3.11 -7.80 -17.19
CA ARG A 77 3.87 -8.56 -18.19
C ARG A 77 3.00 -9.63 -18.86
N ARG A 78 2.23 -10.39 -18.10
CA ARG A 78 1.35 -11.44 -18.66
C ARG A 78 0.24 -10.87 -19.51
N PHE A 79 -0.37 -9.76 -19.10
CA PHE A 79 -1.37 -9.06 -19.91
C PHE A 79 -0.77 -8.54 -21.22
N LYS A 80 0.44 -7.97 -21.18
CA LYS A 80 1.15 -7.56 -22.40
C LYS A 80 1.35 -8.72 -23.37
N GLN A 81 1.79 -9.89 -22.89
CA GLN A 81 1.94 -11.08 -23.73
C GLN A 81 0.62 -11.52 -24.38
N VAL A 82 -0.49 -11.49 -23.64
CA VAL A 82 -1.82 -11.82 -24.18
C VAL A 82 -2.21 -10.85 -25.31
N ILE A 83 -2.01 -9.56 -25.10
CA ILE A 83 -2.28 -8.51 -26.11
C ILE A 83 -1.42 -8.74 -27.36
N GLU A 84 -0.13 -9.03 -27.18
CA GLU A 84 0.79 -9.27 -28.30
C GLU A 84 0.36 -10.50 -29.11
N VAL A 85 0.01 -11.61 -28.45
CA VAL A 85 -0.53 -12.81 -29.14
C VAL A 85 -1.81 -12.48 -29.90
N ASP A 86 -2.77 -11.79 -29.27
CA ASP A 86 -4.02 -11.41 -29.92
C ASP A 86 -3.76 -10.48 -31.12
N SER A 87 -2.77 -9.60 -31.03
CA SER A 87 -2.37 -8.72 -32.13
C SER A 87 -1.74 -9.47 -33.31
N LEU A 88 -0.91 -10.48 -33.05
CA LEU A 88 -0.30 -11.32 -34.10
C LEU A 88 -1.37 -12.16 -34.79
N VAL A 89 -2.30 -12.73 -34.03
CA VAL A 89 -3.43 -13.48 -34.57
C VAL A 89 -4.32 -12.58 -35.44
N ALA A 90 -4.58 -11.34 -35.01
CA ALA A 90 -5.34 -10.37 -35.79
C ALA A 90 -4.66 -9.98 -37.12
N ARG A 91 -3.32 -10.05 -37.18
CA ARG A 91 -2.53 -9.87 -38.41
C ARG A 91 -2.50 -11.11 -39.31
N GLY A 92 -3.17 -12.19 -38.93
CA GLY A 92 -3.26 -13.43 -39.72
C GLY A 92 -2.24 -14.50 -39.35
N HIS A 93 -1.43 -14.30 -38.30
CA HIS A 93 -0.52 -15.34 -37.84
C HIS A 93 -1.31 -16.52 -37.25
N ALA A 94 -0.84 -17.74 -37.49
CA ALA A 94 -1.38 -18.92 -36.83
C ALA A 94 -1.19 -18.78 -35.31
N LYS A 95 -2.26 -19.04 -34.54
CA LYS A 95 -2.23 -18.87 -33.08
C LYS A 95 -1.10 -19.64 -32.39
N ALA A 96 -0.79 -20.85 -32.87
CA ALA A 96 0.32 -21.65 -32.37
C ALA A 96 1.68 -20.96 -32.60
N ALA A 97 1.87 -20.34 -33.76
CA ALA A 97 3.08 -19.59 -34.08
C ALA A 97 3.20 -18.32 -33.21
N ALA A 98 2.09 -17.58 -33.03
CA ALA A 98 2.07 -16.39 -32.18
C ALA A 98 2.38 -16.72 -30.70
N LEU A 99 1.86 -17.84 -30.16
CA LEU A 99 2.16 -18.29 -28.80
C LEU A 99 3.66 -18.66 -28.65
N ALA A 100 4.22 -19.33 -29.65
CA ALA A 100 5.64 -19.69 -29.66
C ALA A 100 6.55 -18.46 -29.77
N GLU A 101 6.19 -17.49 -30.62
CA GLU A 101 6.92 -16.24 -30.82
C GLU A 101 6.98 -15.39 -29.54
N ILE A 102 5.85 -15.27 -28.82
CA ILE A 102 5.76 -14.51 -27.57
C ILE A 102 6.28 -15.31 -26.35
N GLY A 103 6.50 -16.61 -26.51
CA GLY A 103 7.00 -17.48 -25.44
C GLY A 103 6.01 -17.65 -24.29
N ILE A 104 4.73 -17.80 -24.60
CA ILE A 104 3.68 -18.06 -23.61
C ILE A 104 3.01 -19.42 -23.88
N ASP A 105 2.92 -20.25 -22.84
CA ASP A 105 2.24 -21.53 -22.93
C ASP A 105 0.74 -21.33 -23.25
N ARG A 106 0.15 -22.27 -23.98
CA ARG A 106 -1.27 -22.22 -24.38
C ARG A 106 -2.20 -22.12 -23.16
N THR A 107 -1.93 -22.89 -22.11
CA THR A 107 -2.76 -22.92 -20.90
C THR A 107 -2.66 -21.58 -20.17
N ALA A 108 -1.43 -21.09 -20.00
CA ALA A 108 -1.16 -19.80 -19.39
C ALA A 108 -1.84 -18.67 -20.17
N TYR A 109 -1.80 -18.69 -21.50
CA TYR A 109 -2.48 -17.70 -22.33
C TYR A 109 -3.99 -17.64 -22.05
N TYR A 110 -4.69 -18.78 -22.01
CA TYR A 110 -6.14 -18.78 -21.75
C TYR A 110 -6.48 -18.35 -20.32
N GLU A 111 -5.70 -18.77 -19.33
CA GLU A 111 -5.86 -18.35 -17.93
C GLU A 111 -5.71 -16.83 -17.81
N TRP A 112 -4.62 -16.27 -18.34
CA TRP A 112 -4.35 -14.84 -18.26
C TRP A 112 -5.29 -14.01 -19.12
N ARG A 113 -5.77 -14.55 -20.25
CA ARG A 113 -6.80 -13.90 -21.07
C ARG A 113 -8.14 -13.83 -20.34
N SER A 114 -8.52 -14.87 -19.60
CA SER A 114 -9.72 -14.84 -18.74
C SER A 114 -9.56 -13.79 -17.64
N ARG A 115 -8.44 -13.81 -16.91
CA ARG A 115 -8.16 -12.81 -15.86
C ARG A 115 -8.12 -11.38 -16.40
N MET A 116 -7.59 -11.17 -17.60
CA MET A 116 -7.58 -9.85 -18.23
C MET A 116 -9.01 -9.37 -18.50
N ARG A 117 -9.90 -10.26 -18.93
CA ARG A 117 -11.32 -9.95 -19.10
C ARG A 117 -11.99 -9.62 -17.77
N ASP A 118 -11.70 -10.33 -16.69
CA ASP A 118 -12.28 -10.02 -15.38
C ASP A 118 -11.84 -8.65 -14.84
N VAL A 119 -10.67 -8.14 -15.28
CA VAL A 119 -10.12 -6.84 -14.85
C VAL A 119 -10.60 -5.68 -15.73
N PHE A 120 -10.82 -5.90 -17.03
CA PHE A 120 -11.08 -4.84 -18.01
C PHE A 120 -12.39 -4.98 -18.81
N GLY A 121 -13.07 -6.11 -18.73
CA GLY A 121 -14.33 -6.39 -19.45
C GLY A 121 -15.55 -6.17 -18.56
#